data_AF-A0A0M3HMV9-F1
#
_entry.id   AF-A0A0M3HMV9-F1
#
_cell.length_a   1.000
_cell.length_b   1.000
_cell.length_c   1.000
_cell.angle_alpha   90.00
_cell.angle_beta   90.00
_cell.angle_gamma   90.00
#
_symmetry.space_group_name_H-M   'P 1'
#
loop_
_entity.id
_entity.type
_entity.pdbx_description
1 polymer ?
#
loop_
_entity_poly.entity_id
_entity_poly.type
_entity_poly.pdbx_seq_one_letter_code
_entity_poly.pdbx_strand_id
1 'polypeptide(L)'
;MNGGRFDFDDGGTYCGGWEEGKAHGHGVCTGPQGKGEYAGAWHYGFEVSGVYTWPSGNTYQGQWQNGKRHGLGVEQRGRWVYKGEWTQGYKGRYGHRQSMTSQARYQGTWSAGFHDGYGTETYVDGGTYQGQWLRGMRHGYGIRKSAPYGVAAKFRSRSHTNASLTSLRSENCDETDERLEEERKNYEERNEGRGGFVLKARSEAPSRRRRSLSERSLAVKRTILSGLRIKKQHSTGDIHQRVTSITGSFT
;
A
#
# COMPACT_ATOMS: atom_id res chain seq x y z
N MET A 1 -8.14 -7.17 25.85
CA MET A 1 -7.74 -7.40 24.44
C MET A 1 -8.26 -6.24 23.62
N ASN A 2 -7.41 -5.28 23.24
CA ASN A 2 -7.82 -4.08 22.48
C ASN A 2 -7.76 -4.32 20.96
N GLY A 3 -8.24 -5.48 20.52
CA GLY A 3 -8.27 -5.86 19.11
C GLY A 3 -9.67 -5.69 18.53
N GLY A 4 -9.77 -5.43 17.23
CA GLY A 4 -11.06 -5.33 16.57
C GLY A 4 -10.97 -5.22 15.06
N ARG A 5 -12.12 -5.40 14.41
CA ARG A 5 -12.32 -5.09 13.01
C ARG A 5 -12.87 -3.67 12.88
N PHE A 6 -12.35 -2.93 11.92
CA PHE A 6 -12.81 -1.61 11.52
C PHE A 6 -13.02 -1.60 10.01
N ASP A 7 -14.21 -1.22 9.56
CA ASP A 7 -14.53 -1.07 8.15
C ASP A 7 -14.46 0.43 7.79
N PHE A 8 -13.69 0.78 6.76
CA PHE A 8 -13.53 2.16 6.29
C PHE A 8 -14.60 2.50 5.25
N ASP A 9 -14.99 3.79 5.19
CA ASP A 9 -16.00 4.27 4.22
C ASP A 9 -15.55 4.10 2.75
N ASP A 10 -14.25 3.94 2.51
CA ASP A 10 -13.65 3.73 1.19
C ASP A 10 -13.64 2.24 0.75
N GLY A 11 -14.26 1.36 1.55
CA GLY A 11 -14.34 -0.07 1.33
C GLY A 11 -13.13 -0.87 1.83
N GLY A 12 -12.13 -0.21 2.42
CA GLY A 12 -11.04 -0.89 3.12
C GLY A 12 -11.50 -1.49 4.45
N THR A 13 -10.67 -2.35 5.03
CA THR A 13 -10.92 -2.93 6.36
C THR A 13 -9.61 -3.05 7.11
N TYR A 14 -9.63 -2.95 8.44
CA TYR A 14 -8.50 -3.28 9.30
C TYR A 14 -8.94 -4.24 10.39
N CYS A 15 -8.20 -5.33 10.56
CA CYS A 15 -8.37 -6.30 11.64
C CYS A 15 -7.05 -6.40 12.42
N GLY A 16 -7.03 -5.88 13.65
CA GLY A 16 -5.80 -5.88 14.45
C GLY A 16 -5.93 -5.14 15.77
N GLY A 17 -4.78 -4.89 16.39
CA GLY A 17 -4.69 -4.13 17.64
C GLY A 17 -4.88 -2.63 17.44
N TRP A 18 -5.38 -1.97 18.49
CA TRP A 18 -5.53 -0.52 18.58
C TRP A 18 -4.92 0.01 19.87
N GLU A 19 -4.26 1.16 19.77
CA GLU A 19 -3.70 1.92 20.89
C GLU A 19 -3.94 3.41 20.64
N GLU A 20 -4.52 4.11 21.61
CA GLU A 20 -4.87 5.55 21.50
C GLU A 20 -5.66 5.89 20.21
N GLY A 21 -6.58 5.01 19.80
CA GLY A 21 -7.37 5.19 18.59
C GLY A 21 -6.58 5.05 17.28
N LYS A 22 -5.36 4.51 17.31
CA LYS A 22 -4.54 4.24 16.13
C LYS A 22 -4.19 2.76 16.02
N ALA A 23 -4.00 2.26 14.80
CA ALA A 23 -3.58 0.88 14.59
C ALA A 23 -2.21 0.63 15.26
N HIS A 24 -2.11 -0.44 16.06
CA HIS A 24 -0.89 -0.80 16.77
C HIS A 24 -0.76 -2.32 16.92
N GLY A 25 0.47 -2.82 16.93
CA GLY A 25 0.75 -4.24 17.11
C GLY A 25 0.70 -4.96 15.76
N HIS A 26 0.04 -6.11 15.68
CA HIS A 26 -0.11 -6.83 14.42
C HIS A 26 -1.53 -6.70 13.88
N GLY A 27 -1.65 -6.56 12.57
CA GLY A 27 -2.94 -6.42 11.93
C GLY A 27 -2.88 -6.59 10.41
N VAL A 28 -4.06 -6.86 9.85
CA VAL A 28 -4.29 -6.98 8.42
C VAL A 28 -5.15 -5.81 7.97
N CYS A 29 -4.77 -5.13 6.89
CA CYS A 29 -5.52 -4.04 6.29
C CYS A 29 -5.76 -4.30 4.81
N THR A 30 -7.00 -4.14 4.35
CA THR A 30 -7.34 -4.07 2.93
C THR A 30 -7.45 -2.60 2.51
N GLY A 31 -6.90 -2.28 1.35
CA GLY A 31 -6.94 -0.92 0.81
C GLY A 31 -8.29 -0.55 0.21
N PRO A 32 -8.52 0.76 0.01
CA PRO A 32 -9.74 1.28 -0.61
C PRO A 32 -10.08 0.54 -1.90
N GLN A 33 -11.34 0.17 -2.08
CA GLN A 33 -11.84 -0.49 -3.29
C GLN A 33 -11.00 -1.70 -3.74
N GLY A 34 -10.40 -2.44 -2.79
CA GLY A 34 -9.60 -3.62 -3.11
C GLY A 34 -8.25 -3.31 -3.77
N LYS A 35 -7.65 -2.13 -3.52
CA LYS A 35 -6.32 -1.74 -4.04
C LYS A 35 -5.13 -2.56 -3.52
N GLY A 36 -5.39 -3.63 -2.77
CA GLY A 36 -4.42 -4.60 -2.25
C GLY A 36 -4.49 -4.72 -0.73
N GLU A 37 -3.64 -5.59 -0.18
CA GLU A 37 -3.73 -6.04 1.20
C GLU A 37 -2.37 -5.96 1.89
N TYR A 38 -2.35 -5.44 3.11
CA TYR A 38 -1.18 -5.41 3.98
C TYR A 38 -1.41 -6.34 5.16
N ALA A 39 -0.43 -7.16 5.50
CA ALA A 39 -0.38 -7.93 6.73
C ALA A 39 0.96 -7.71 7.42
N GLY A 40 0.97 -7.20 8.65
CA GLY A 40 2.22 -6.91 9.34
C GLY A 40 2.07 -6.17 10.65
N ALA A 41 3.20 -5.58 11.04
CA ALA A 41 3.36 -4.77 12.24
C ALA A 41 2.98 -3.31 11.99
N TRP A 42 2.28 -2.74 12.96
CA TRP A 42 1.75 -1.40 12.99
C TRP A 42 2.25 -0.65 14.21
N HIS A 43 2.54 0.63 14.05
CA HIS A 43 2.91 1.51 15.14
C HIS A 43 2.23 2.86 14.97
N TYR A 44 1.30 3.17 15.89
CA TYR A 44 0.54 4.42 15.92
C TYR A 44 -0.06 4.82 14.56
N GLY A 45 -0.64 3.85 13.87
CA GLY A 45 -1.34 4.03 12.60
C GLY A 45 -0.48 3.80 11.37
N PHE A 46 0.83 3.61 11.50
CA PHE A 46 1.75 3.42 10.36
C PHE A 46 2.23 1.98 10.27
N GLU A 47 2.45 1.50 9.03
CA GLU A 47 3.14 0.24 8.80
C GLU A 47 4.61 0.32 9.21
N VAL A 48 5.13 -0.74 9.82
CA VAL A 48 6.54 -0.85 10.24
C VAL A 48 7.25 -1.96 9.48
N SER A 49 6.67 -3.17 9.45
CA SER A 49 7.23 -4.31 8.74
C SER A 49 6.14 -5.32 8.40
N GLY A 50 6.12 -5.81 7.17
CA GLY A 50 5.04 -6.68 6.74
C GLY A 50 5.08 -7.02 5.27
N VAL A 51 4.06 -7.75 4.86
CA VAL A 51 3.82 -8.14 3.47
C VAL A 51 2.70 -7.30 2.91
N TYR A 52 2.93 -6.73 1.74
CA TYR A 52 1.90 -6.14 0.91
C TYR A 52 1.70 -6.96 -0.35
N THR A 53 0.44 -7.22 -0.69
CA THR A 53 0.04 -7.92 -1.90
C THR A 53 -0.81 -6.98 -2.75
N TRP A 54 -0.32 -6.68 -3.95
CA TRP A 54 -1.08 -5.89 -4.93
C TRP A 54 -2.16 -6.75 -5.60
N PRO A 55 -3.23 -6.15 -6.15
CA PRO A 55 -4.26 -6.88 -6.90
C PRO A 55 -3.71 -7.66 -8.10
N SER A 56 -2.57 -7.22 -8.65
CA SER A 56 -1.83 -7.91 -9.70
C SER A 56 -1.17 -9.22 -9.25
N GLY A 57 -1.15 -9.51 -7.94
CA GLY A 57 -0.43 -10.63 -7.35
C GLY A 57 1.06 -10.34 -7.09
N ASN A 58 1.55 -9.15 -7.42
CA ASN A 58 2.87 -8.71 -6.98
C ASN A 58 2.91 -8.65 -5.45
N THR A 59 4.09 -8.83 -4.85
CA THR A 59 4.26 -8.76 -3.41
C THR A 59 5.49 -7.98 -3.00
N TYR A 60 5.43 -7.37 -1.83
CA TYR A 60 6.57 -6.75 -1.16
C TYR A 60 6.55 -7.17 0.30
N GLN A 61 7.64 -7.80 0.74
CA GLN A 61 7.87 -8.15 2.13
C GLN A 61 9.07 -7.36 2.63
N GLY A 62 8.89 -6.50 3.62
CA GLY A 62 10.01 -5.73 4.14
C GLY A 62 9.59 -4.67 5.14
N GLN A 63 10.49 -3.73 5.35
CA GLN A 63 10.25 -2.59 6.23
C GLN A 63 9.47 -1.49 5.50
N TRP A 64 8.75 -0.71 6.29
CA TRP A 64 7.90 0.39 5.84
C TRP A 64 8.20 1.62 6.69
N GLN A 65 8.12 2.79 6.07
CA GLN A 65 8.28 4.06 6.75
C GLN A 65 7.43 5.12 6.03
N ASN A 66 6.57 5.81 6.80
CA ASN A 66 5.64 6.82 6.27
C ASN A 66 4.84 6.31 5.07
N GLY A 67 4.37 5.07 5.16
CA GLY A 67 3.65 4.37 4.11
C GLY A 67 4.51 3.95 2.89
N LYS A 68 5.80 4.25 2.85
CA LYS A 68 6.64 3.85 1.72
C LYS A 68 7.48 2.64 2.08
N ARG A 69 7.76 1.80 1.09
CA ARG A 69 8.77 0.73 1.18
C ARG A 69 10.11 1.34 1.60
N HIS A 70 10.74 0.78 2.62
CA HIS A 70 11.96 1.32 3.21
C HIS A 70 12.83 0.18 3.77
N GLY A 71 14.11 0.48 4.04
CA GLY A 71 15.03 -0.45 4.67
C GLY A 71 15.29 -1.69 3.83
N LEU A 72 15.35 -2.87 4.44
CA LEU A 72 15.49 -4.14 3.73
C LEU A 72 14.14 -4.69 3.31
N GLY A 73 14.07 -5.19 2.08
CA GLY A 73 12.85 -5.77 1.55
C GLY A 73 13.05 -6.67 0.34
N VAL A 74 12.05 -7.51 0.12
CA VAL A 74 11.93 -8.46 -0.98
C VAL A 74 10.69 -8.09 -1.79
N GLU A 75 10.88 -7.74 -3.07
CA GLU A 75 9.78 -7.51 -4.02
C GLU A 75 9.70 -8.67 -5.00
N GLN A 76 8.51 -9.25 -5.15
CA GLN A 76 8.19 -10.18 -6.21
C GLN A 76 7.29 -9.49 -7.23
N ARG A 77 7.73 -9.44 -8.47
CA ARG A 77 6.99 -8.86 -9.60
C ARG A 77 7.02 -9.81 -10.77
N GLY A 78 5.89 -10.47 -11.03
CA GLY A 78 5.80 -11.58 -11.98
C GLY A 78 6.86 -12.66 -11.69
N ARG A 79 7.72 -12.94 -12.67
CA ARG A 79 8.81 -13.94 -12.56
C ARG A 79 10.10 -13.42 -11.90
N TRP A 80 10.11 -12.18 -11.40
CA TRP A 80 11.31 -11.53 -10.87
C TRP A 80 11.19 -11.32 -9.37
N VAL A 81 12.27 -11.61 -8.66
CA VAL A 81 12.43 -11.32 -7.23
C VAL A 81 13.60 -10.38 -7.06
N TYR A 82 13.35 -9.22 -6.45
CA TYR A 82 14.38 -8.30 -5.98
C TYR A 82 14.53 -8.45 -4.47
N LYS A 83 15.78 -8.51 -3.99
CA LYS A 83 16.14 -8.48 -2.57
C LYS A 83 17.17 -7.38 -2.39
N GLY A 84 16.92 -6.43 -1.50
CA GLY A 84 17.90 -5.38 -1.26
C GLY A 84 17.37 -4.25 -0.41
N GLU A 85 18.10 -3.15 -0.46
CA GLU A 85 17.72 -1.91 0.19
C GLU A 85 16.57 -1.23 -0.54
N TRP A 86 15.82 -0.43 0.21
CA TRP A 86 14.70 0.40 -0.21
C TRP A 86 14.77 1.75 0.51
N THR A 87 14.59 2.82 -0.24
CA THR A 87 14.57 4.17 0.31
C THR A 87 13.44 4.95 -0.36
N GLN A 88 12.51 5.45 0.45
CA GLN A 88 11.39 6.28 0.00
C GLN A 88 10.56 5.64 -1.14
N GLY A 89 10.38 4.31 -1.11
CA GLY A 89 9.60 3.59 -2.11
C GLY A 89 10.39 3.09 -3.32
N TYR A 90 11.67 3.47 -3.45
CA TYR A 90 12.56 3.06 -4.55
C TYR A 90 13.58 2.04 -4.06
N LYS A 91 14.11 1.24 -5.00
CA LYS A 91 15.26 0.37 -4.73
C LYS A 91 16.44 1.25 -4.28
N GLY A 92 17.01 0.91 -3.13
CA GLY A 92 18.15 1.58 -2.49
C GLY A 92 19.47 1.27 -3.20
N ARG A 93 20.61 1.54 -2.56
CA ARG A 93 21.91 1.50 -3.25
C ARG A 93 22.29 0.10 -3.67
N TYR A 94 22.05 -0.91 -2.84
CA TYR A 94 22.48 -2.29 -3.12
C TYR A 94 21.29 -3.24 -3.24
N GLY A 95 21.34 -4.12 -4.25
CA GLY A 95 20.29 -5.10 -4.43
C GLY A 95 20.63 -6.23 -5.41
N HIS A 96 19.90 -7.32 -5.25
CA HIS A 96 19.98 -8.53 -6.04
C HIS A 96 18.63 -8.81 -6.69
N ARG A 97 18.57 -8.85 -8.02
CA ARG A 97 17.38 -9.24 -8.77
C ARG A 97 17.61 -10.58 -9.45
N GLN A 98 16.72 -11.54 -9.25
CA GLN A 98 16.82 -12.88 -9.84
C GLN A 98 15.50 -13.30 -10.49
N SER A 99 15.58 -14.08 -11.55
CA SER A 99 14.40 -14.73 -12.12
C SER A 99 14.05 -15.98 -11.30
N MET A 100 12.77 -16.21 -11.09
CA MET A 100 12.26 -17.44 -10.46
C MET A 100 12.25 -18.63 -11.42
N THR A 101 12.29 -18.37 -12.73
CA THR A 101 12.15 -19.41 -13.76
C THR A 101 13.42 -19.65 -14.56
N SER A 102 14.49 -18.87 -14.32
CA SER A 102 15.76 -19.02 -15.01
C SER A 102 16.93 -18.61 -14.13
N GLN A 103 18.15 -18.87 -14.60
CA GLN A 103 19.38 -18.44 -13.93
C GLN A 103 19.70 -16.95 -14.13
N ALA A 104 18.83 -16.21 -14.85
CA ALA A 104 19.05 -14.80 -15.08
C ALA A 104 19.01 -14.01 -13.77
N ARG A 105 20.07 -13.27 -13.48
CA ARG A 105 20.19 -12.49 -12.26
C ARG A 105 21.09 -11.27 -12.45
N TYR A 106 20.87 -10.26 -11.64
CA TYR A 106 21.69 -9.08 -11.51
C TYR A 106 22.03 -8.86 -10.05
N GLN A 107 23.28 -8.54 -9.75
CA GLN A 107 23.74 -8.10 -8.44
C GLN A 107 24.59 -6.85 -8.62
N GLY A 108 24.24 -5.77 -7.95
CA GLY A 108 24.99 -4.54 -8.08
C GLY A 108 24.29 -3.37 -7.42
N THR A 109 24.71 -2.18 -7.87
CA THR A 109 24.17 -0.94 -7.36
C THR A 109 22.96 -0.46 -8.15
N TRP A 110 22.04 0.20 -7.45
CA TRP A 110 20.81 0.73 -8.01
C TRP A 110 20.64 2.20 -7.67
N SER A 111 20.02 2.94 -8.58
CA SER A 111 19.62 4.32 -8.40
C SER A 111 18.32 4.58 -9.14
N ALA A 112 17.37 5.24 -8.49
CA ALA A 112 16.03 5.53 -9.04
C ALA A 112 15.31 4.28 -9.63
N GLY A 113 15.61 3.08 -9.13
CA GLY A 113 15.03 1.83 -9.63
C GLY A 113 15.76 1.16 -10.80
N PHE A 114 16.80 1.79 -11.32
CA PHE A 114 17.63 1.26 -12.41
C PHE A 114 18.98 0.77 -11.89
N HIS A 115 19.64 -0.11 -12.65
CA HIS A 115 21.04 -0.45 -12.39
C HIS A 115 21.92 0.78 -12.64
N ASP A 116 22.71 1.18 -11.66
CA ASP A 116 23.51 2.41 -11.75
C ASP A 116 24.75 2.28 -10.85
N GLY A 117 25.96 2.41 -11.42
CA GLY A 117 27.24 2.16 -10.76
C GLY A 117 27.91 0.89 -11.23
N TYR A 118 28.15 -0.08 -10.34
CA TYR A 118 28.82 -1.34 -10.67
C TYR A 118 27.92 -2.54 -10.42
N GLY A 119 27.98 -3.53 -11.30
CA GLY A 119 27.17 -4.72 -11.15
C GLY A 119 27.57 -5.89 -12.04
N THR A 120 27.08 -7.05 -11.66
CA THR A 120 27.25 -8.32 -12.37
C THR A 120 25.89 -8.83 -12.82
N GLU A 121 25.72 -8.98 -14.13
CA GLU A 121 24.58 -9.65 -14.76
C GLU A 121 25.01 -11.07 -15.14
N THR A 122 24.21 -12.07 -14.76
CA THR A 122 24.30 -13.44 -15.26
C THR A 122 23.12 -13.69 -16.19
N TYR A 123 23.40 -14.15 -17.40
CA TYR A 123 22.41 -14.47 -18.42
C TYR A 123 21.81 -15.86 -18.20
N VAL A 124 20.71 -16.16 -18.90
CA VAL A 124 20.05 -17.49 -18.83
C VAL A 124 20.97 -18.63 -19.29
N ASP A 125 21.87 -18.35 -20.24
CA ASP A 125 22.86 -19.31 -20.77
C ASP A 125 24.09 -19.47 -19.85
N GLY A 126 24.14 -18.76 -18.72
CA GLY A 126 25.26 -18.77 -17.79
C GLY A 126 26.40 -17.82 -18.16
N GLY A 127 26.31 -17.11 -19.30
CA GLY A 127 27.24 -16.02 -19.60
C GLY A 127 27.12 -14.91 -18.54
N THR A 128 28.17 -14.09 -18.41
CA THR A 128 28.17 -12.98 -17.45
C THR A 128 28.65 -11.68 -18.07
N TYR A 129 28.20 -10.57 -17.51
CA TYR A 129 28.79 -9.25 -17.68
C TYR A 129 29.05 -8.66 -16.30
N GLN A 130 30.27 -8.23 -16.04
CA GLN A 130 30.67 -7.52 -14.83
C GLN A 130 31.27 -6.18 -15.24
N GLY A 131 30.69 -5.08 -14.83
CA GLY A 131 31.16 -3.77 -15.26
C GLY A 131 30.33 -2.61 -14.75
N GLN A 132 30.52 -1.47 -15.39
CA GLN A 132 29.79 -0.25 -15.07
C GLN A 132 28.39 -0.26 -15.70
N TRP A 133 27.48 0.40 -15.01
CA TRP A 133 26.08 0.55 -15.37
C TRP A 133 25.68 2.01 -15.19
N LEU A 134 24.85 2.49 -16.10
CA LEU A 134 24.27 3.82 -16.04
C LEU A 134 22.82 3.72 -16.49
N ARG A 135 21.87 4.09 -15.62
CA ARG A 135 20.43 4.10 -15.93
C ARG A 135 19.90 2.80 -16.56
N GLY A 136 20.34 1.66 -16.04
CA GLY A 136 19.91 0.34 -16.49
C GLY A 136 20.70 -0.23 -17.67
N MET A 137 21.57 0.58 -18.29
CA MET A 137 22.38 0.18 -19.44
C MET A 137 23.80 -0.16 -19.00
N ARG A 138 24.40 -1.17 -19.65
CA ARG A 138 25.84 -1.42 -19.53
C ARG A 138 26.59 -0.21 -20.06
N HIS A 139 27.56 0.28 -19.31
CA HIS A 139 28.31 1.49 -19.62
C HIS A 139 29.79 1.28 -19.29
N GLY A 140 30.66 2.18 -19.78
CA GLY A 140 32.07 2.21 -19.42
C GLY A 140 32.81 0.88 -19.54
N TYR A 141 33.71 0.62 -18.59
CA TYR A 141 34.51 -0.59 -18.52
C TYR A 141 33.70 -1.78 -17.98
N GLY A 142 33.86 -2.92 -18.63
CA GLY A 142 33.29 -4.18 -18.17
C GLY A 142 33.89 -5.40 -18.87
N ILE A 143 33.78 -6.54 -18.22
CA ILE A 143 34.23 -7.85 -18.70
C ILE A 143 33.00 -8.70 -18.98
N ARG A 144 32.88 -9.19 -20.22
CA ARG A 144 31.86 -10.16 -20.60
C ARG A 144 32.49 -11.55 -20.73
N LYS A 145 31.89 -12.55 -20.11
CA LYS A 145 32.20 -13.98 -20.32
C LYS A 145 31.02 -14.62 -21.04
N SER A 146 31.25 -15.22 -22.19
CA SER A 146 30.21 -15.95 -22.93
C SER A 146 29.90 -17.28 -22.25
N ALA A 147 28.69 -17.80 -22.46
CA ALA A 147 28.35 -19.16 -22.09
C ALA A 147 29.29 -20.19 -22.76
N PRO A 148 29.50 -21.36 -22.14
CA PRO A 148 30.22 -22.46 -22.78
C PRO A 148 29.62 -22.80 -24.14
N TYR A 149 30.46 -23.12 -25.13
CA TYR A 149 30.03 -23.33 -26.52
C TYR A 149 28.86 -24.32 -26.66
N GLY A 150 28.91 -25.46 -25.94
CA GLY A 150 27.86 -26.48 -25.97
C GLY A 150 26.50 -26.05 -25.39
N VAL A 151 26.49 -25.00 -24.56
CA VAL A 151 25.26 -24.37 -24.05
C VAL A 151 24.79 -23.31 -25.04
N ALA A 152 25.70 -22.43 -25.50
CA ALA A 152 25.39 -21.39 -26.46
C ALA A 152 24.83 -21.93 -27.79
N ALA A 153 25.31 -23.08 -28.26
CA ALA A 153 24.84 -23.71 -29.49
C ALA A 153 23.36 -24.15 -29.43
N LYS A 154 22.85 -24.51 -28.24
CA LYS A 154 21.45 -24.92 -28.03
C LYS A 154 20.47 -23.73 -28.07
N PHE A 155 20.96 -22.53 -27.75
CA PHE A 155 20.17 -21.30 -27.75
C PHE A 155 20.22 -20.53 -29.08
N ARG A 156 20.96 -21.02 -30.09
CA ARG A 156 20.92 -20.45 -31.45
C ARG A 156 19.59 -20.82 -32.11
N SER A 157 18.59 -19.97 -31.93
CA SER A 157 17.39 -20.01 -32.77
C SER A 157 17.79 -19.90 -34.25
N ARG A 158 17.16 -20.71 -35.12
CA ARG A 158 17.39 -20.69 -36.59
C ARG A 158 16.87 -19.42 -37.29
N SER A 159 16.33 -18.46 -36.54
CA SER A 159 15.84 -17.18 -37.07
C SER A 159 16.86 -16.07 -36.83
N HIS A 160 17.24 -15.37 -37.90
CA HIS A 160 18.21 -14.28 -37.95
C HIS A 160 17.74 -13.02 -37.22
N THR A 161 17.64 -13.08 -35.90
CA THR A 161 17.67 -11.88 -35.05
C THR A 161 18.82 -12.03 -34.06
N ASN A 162 19.99 -11.51 -34.43
CA ASN A 162 21.18 -11.38 -33.57
C ASN A 162 20.98 -10.31 -32.48
N ALA A 163 19.79 -10.26 -31.87
CA ALA A 163 19.61 -9.71 -30.55
C ALA A 163 19.93 -10.85 -29.59
N SER A 164 20.87 -10.64 -28.66
CA SER A 164 20.95 -11.50 -27.49
C SER A 164 19.57 -11.51 -26.82
N LEU A 165 18.77 -12.58 -27.04
CA LEU A 165 17.39 -12.78 -26.58
C LEU A 165 17.24 -12.79 -25.04
N THR A 166 18.30 -12.38 -24.34
CA THR A 166 18.49 -12.44 -22.90
C THR A 166 19.22 -11.22 -22.35
N SER A 167 19.64 -10.25 -23.18
CA SER A 167 20.06 -8.95 -22.63
C SER A 167 18.82 -8.22 -22.17
N LEU A 168 18.83 -7.73 -20.94
CA LEU A 168 17.88 -6.72 -20.45
C LEU A 168 17.95 -5.49 -21.36
N ARG A 169 17.28 -5.51 -22.52
CA ARG A 169 17.09 -4.32 -23.34
C ARG A 169 15.97 -3.53 -22.67
N SER A 170 16.29 -2.35 -22.16
CA SER A 170 15.29 -1.27 -22.19
C SER A 170 14.99 -0.98 -23.65
N GLU A 171 13.71 -0.84 -23.96
CA GLU A 171 13.23 -0.61 -25.32
C GLU A 171 13.75 0.72 -25.88
N ASN A 172 14.33 0.64 -27.08
CA ASN A 172 14.58 1.74 -28.02
C ASN A 172 15.57 2.84 -27.59
N CYS A 173 16.80 2.63 -28.06
CA CYS A 173 17.87 3.61 -28.23
C CYS A 173 17.55 4.58 -29.39
N ASP A 174 17.16 5.81 -29.04
CA ASP A 174 17.65 7.07 -29.61
C ASP A 174 17.23 8.22 -28.67
N GLU A 175 18.12 9.19 -28.49
CA GLU A 175 18.24 10.11 -27.35
C GLU A 175 17.12 11.17 -27.23
N THR A 176 16.72 11.51 -25.98
CA THR A 176 16.43 12.87 -25.46
C THR A 176 16.31 12.80 -23.92
N ASP A 177 16.71 13.87 -23.20
CA ASP A 177 16.60 13.98 -21.73
C ASP A 177 15.13 14.01 -21.26
N GLU A 178 14.22 14.50 -22.11
CA GLU A 178 12.77 14.51 -21.88
C GLU A 178 12.19 13.08 -21.75
N ARG A 179 12.67 12.14 -22.57
CA ARG A 179 12.22 10.75 -22.53
C ARG A 179 12.73 10.00 -21.29
N LEU A 180 13.82 10.47 -20.66
CA LEU A 180 14.34 9.93 -19.40
C LEU A 180 13.52 10.40 -18.20
N GLU A 181 13.05 11.65 -18.20
CA GLU A 181 12.03 12.10 -17.25
C GLU A 181 10.72 11.35 -17.44
N GLU A 182 10.31 11.08 -18.68
CA GLU A 182 9.15 10.23 -18.98
C GLU A 182 9.36 8.79 -18.53
N GLU A 183 10.56 8.20 -18.66
CA GLU A 183 10.88 6.86 -18.16
C GLU A 183 10.89 6.82 -16.62
N ARG A 184 11.31 7.89 -15.97
CA ARG A 184 11.29 8.03 -14.51
C ARG A 184 9.86 8.20 -14.00
N LYS A 185 9.03 9.03 -14.67
CA LYS A 185 7.59 9.13 -14.44
C LYS A 185 6.89 7.79 -14.73
N ASN A 186 7.24 7.12 -15.82
CA ASN A 186 6.76 5.78 -16.13
C ASN A 186 7.19 4.76 -15.08
N TYR A 187 8.40 4.86 -14.53
CA TYR A 187 8.84 3.98 -13.45
C TYR A 187 8.08 4.28 -12.17
N GLU A 188 7.74 5.54 -11.89
CA GLU A 188 6.86 5.95 -10.79
C GLU A 188 5.39 5.52 -11.00
N GLU A 189 4.94 5.43 -12.25
CA GLU A 189 3.59 5.00 -12.63
C GLU A 189 3.50 3.46 -12.69
N ARG A 190 4.56 2.78 -13.17
CA ARG A 190 4.70 1.31 -13.24
C ARG A 190 5.13 0.67 -11.94
N ASN A 191 5.84 1.37 -11.06
CA ASN A 191 5.84 1.00 -9.65
C ASN A 191 4.47 1.39 -9.17
N GLU A 192 3.59 0.40 -9.04
CA GLU A 192 2.25 0.54 -8.50
C GLU A 192 2.32 1.39 -7.21
N GLY A 193 2.17 2.71 -7.40
CA GLY A 193 2.72 3.76 -6.54
C GLY A 193 1.91 3.89 -5.29
N ARG A 194 2.03 2.89 -4.42
CA ARG A 194 1.33 2.86 -3.15
C ARG A 194 2.10 3.70 -2.14
N GLY A 195 1.50 4.82 -1.77
CA GLY A 195 1.66 5.38 -0.43
C GLY A 195 0.88 4.51 0.55
N GLY A 196 1.51 4.11 1.63
CA GLY A 196 0.97 3.15 2.59
C GLY A 196 -0.14 3.74 3.45
N PHE A 197 -0.63 2.90 4.34
CA PHE A 197 -1.77 3.16 5.19
C PHE A 197 -1.37 4.00 6.40
N VAL A 198 -2.08 5.10 6.60
CA VAL A 198 -2.12 5.78 7.91
C VAL A 198 -3.50 5.55 8.49
N LEU A 199 -3.61 4.64 9.46
CA LEU A 199 -4.88 4.23 10.02
C LEU A 199 -5.13 4.90 11.38
N LYS A 200 -6.19 5.71 11.44
CA LYS A 200 -6.75 6.29 12.66
C LYS A 200 -8.22 5.89 12.75
N ALA A 201 -8.68 5.48 13.93
CA ALA A 201 -10.10 5.32 14.20
C ALA A 201 -10.75 6.71 14.15
N ARG A 202 -11.81 6.89 13.37
CA ARG A 202 -12.62 8.11 13.43
C ARG A 202 -13.39 8.09 14.75
N SER A 203 -13.14 9.06 15.63
CA SER A 203 -14.05 9.39 16.72
C SER A 203 -14.98 10.52 16.25
N GLU A 204 -16.03 10.17 15.51
CA GLU A 204 -17.22 11.02 15.51
C GLU A 204 -18.27 10.32 16.37
N ALA A 205 -18.86 11.11 17.27
CA ALA A 205 -19.95 10.73 18.16
C ALA A 205 -20.99 9.87 17.43
N PRO A 206 -21.68 8.94 18.12
CA PRO A 206 -22.48 7.92 17.46
C PRO A 206 -23.44 8.55 16.46
N SER A 207 -23.24 8.24 15.17
CA SER A 207 -24.20 8.56 14.15
C SER A 207 -25.53 7.94 14.56
N ARG A 208 -26.59 8.77 14.59
CA ARG A 208 -27.94 8.34 14.96
C ARG A 208 -28.26 7.04 14.22
N ARG A 209 -28.50 5.96 14.99
CA ARG A 209 -28.93 4.65 14.47
C ARG A 209 -29.95 4.87 13.36
N ARG A 210 -29.61 4.41 12.16
CA ARG A 210 -30.57 4.21 11.08
C ARG A 210 -31.58 3.19 11.60
N ARG A 211 -32.80 3.64 11.91
CA ARG A 211 -33.89 2.75 12.34
C ARG A 211 -34.08 1.68 11.27
N SER A 212 -34.07 0.42 11.71
CA SER A 212 -34.32 -0.75 10.86
C SER A 212 -35.68 -0.64 10.19
N LEU A 213 -35.74 -1.11 8.95
CA LEU A 213 -36.94 -1.26 8.15
C LEU A 213 -37.91 -2.25 8.81
N SER A 214 -38.83 -1.78 9.65
CA SER A 214 -39.98 -2.60 10.08
C SER A 214 -41.20 -1.80 10.56
N GLU A 215 -41.41 -0.58 10.06
CA GLU A 215 -42.72 0.09 10.24
C GLU A 215 -43.22 0.59 8.88
N ARG A 216 -43.79 -0.33 8.12
CA ARG A 216 -44.74 0.01 7.06
C ARG A 216 -46.09 0.30 7.70
N SER A 217 -46.75 1.29 7.10
CA SER A 217 -48.20 1.54 7.08
C SER A 217 -48.89 2.04 8.35
N LEU A 218 -48.88 3.36 8.55
CA LEU A 218 -50.09 4.09 9.01
C LEU A 218 -50.09 5.49 8.38
N ALA A 219 -50.40 5.58 7.09
CA ALA A 219 -50.74 6.85 6.45
C ALA A 219 -51.78 6.59 5.36
N VAL A 220 -53.03 6.34 5.77
CA VAL A 220 -54.19 6.33 4.88
C VAL A 220 -55.37 7.02 5.58
N LYS A 221 -55.76 8.16 4.99
CA LYS A 221 -57.08 8.84 5.00
C LYS A 221 -57.50 9.65 6.24
N ARG A 222 -57.49 10.98 6.03
CA ARG A 222 -58.54 11.90 6.53
C ARG A 222 -59.87 11.53 5.86
N THR A 223 -60.99 11.54 6.59
CA THR A 223 -62.12 12.51 6.50
C THR A 223 -63.40 11.94 7.19
N ILE A 224 -64.17 12.86 7.79
CA ILE A 224 -65.63 12.87 8.11
C ILE A 224 -66.08 12.37 9.50
N LEU A 225 -66.96 13.19 10.11
CA LEU A 225 -67.80 13.03 11.30
C LEU A 225 -67.12 13.34 12.64
N SER A 226 -67.68 14.01 13.64
CA SER A 226 -68.77 14.98 13.84
C SER A 226 -68.90 15.09 15.36
N GLY A 227 -68.86 16.29 15.94
CA GLY A 227 -69.46 16.62 17.23
C GLY A 227 -68.99 15.90 18.49
N LEU A 228 -68.24 16.59 19.35
CA LEU A 228 -68.61 16.73 20.77
C LEU A 228 -67.77 17.82 21.44
N ARG A 229 -68.49 18.68 22.16
CA ARG A 229 -68.05 19.93 22.77
C ARG A 229 -68.07 19.69 24.29
N ILE A 230 -66.94 19.67 24.98
CA ILE A 230 -66.92 19.66 26.46
C ILE A 230 -65.88 20.65 27.02
N LYS A 231 -66.32 21.31 28.09
CA LYS A 231 -65.88 22.54 28.76
C LYS A 231 -64.43 22.58 29.29
N LYS A 232 -63.97 23.83 29.44
CA LYS A 232 -62.91 24.32 30.34
C LYS A 232 -63.00 23.74 31.77
N GLN A 233 -61.84 23.48 32.36
CA GLN A 233 -61.59 23.80 33.77
C GLN A 233 -60.31 24.66 33.88
N HIS A 234 -60.45 25.82 34.51
CA HIS A 234 -59.35 26.51 35.18
C HIS A 234 -59.17 25.87 36.56
N SER A 235 -57.95 25.68 37.01
CA SER A 235 -57.65 25.74 38.44
C SER A 235 -56.28 26.36 38.66
N THR A 236 -56.31 27.47 39.38
CA THR A 236 -55.23 28.31 39.90
C THR A 236 -54.48 27.62 41.05
N GLY A 237 -53.23 28.02 41.27
CA GLY A 237 -52.49 27.70 42.49
C GLY A 237 -51.04 28.17 42.46
N ASP A 238 -50.81 29.47 42.60
CA ASP A 238 -49.55 30.04 43.08
C ASP A 238 -49.42 29.82 44.59
N ILE A 239 -48.25 29.38 45.09
CA ILE A 239 -47.74 29.79 46.42
C ILE A 239 -46.21 29.98 46.35
N HIS A 240 -45.83 31.16 46.86
CA HIS A 240 -44.52 31.79 47.01
C HIS A 240 -43.61 31.18 48.11
N GLN A 241 -42.29 31.45 47.95
CA GLN A 241 -41.28 31.77 48.99
C GLN A 241 -40.90 30.67 49.99
N ARG A 242 -39.66 30.57 50.53
CA ARG A 242 -38.65 31.60 50.81
C ARG A 242 -37.25 30.97 51.01
N VAL A 243 -36.26 31.78 50.67
CA VAL A 243 -34.85 31.84 51.07
C VAL A 243 -34.60 31.53 52.56
N THR A 244 -33.53 30.80 52.89
CA THR A 244 -32.41 31.29 53.73
C THR A 244 -31.22 30.34 53.82
N SER A 245 -30.05 30.92 53.55
CA SER A 245 -28.68 30.54 53.90
C SER A 245 -28.36 30.81 55.38
N ILE A 246 -27.46 30.00 55.99
CA ILE A 246 -26.61 30.27 57.18
C ILE A 246 -25.68 29.04 57.31
N THR A 247 -24.38 29.15 56.97
CA THR A 247 -23.20 29.42 57.84
C THR A 247 -23.01 28.45 59.01
N GLY A 248 -21.83 27.83 59.08
CA GLY A 248 -21.35 27.10 60.26
C GLY A 248 -20.04 26.35 60.01
N SER A 249 -18.92 27.00 60.35
CA SER A 249 -17.56 26.46 60.51
C SER A 249 -17.39 25.74 61.86
N PHE A 250 -16.16 25.27 62.13
CA PHE A 250 -15.61 24.51 63.29
C PHE A 250 -15.48 23.01 62.99
N THR A 251 -14.32 22.36 63.07
CA THR A 251 -12.97 22.66 63.59
C THR A 251 -11.93 21.92 62.74
#